data_AF-A0A6L7W3B9-F1
#
_entry.id   AF-A0A6L7W3B9-F1
#
_cell.length_a   1.000
_cell.length_b   1.000
_cell.length_c   1.000
_cell.angle_alpha   90.00
_cell.angle_beta   90.00
_cell.angle_gamma   90.00
#
_symmetry.space_group_name_H-M   'P 1'
#
loop_
_entity.id
_entity.type
_entity.pdbx_description
1 polymer ?
#
loop_
_entity_poly.entity_id
_entity_poly.type
_entity_poly.pdbx_seq_one_letter_code
_entity_poly.pdbx_strand_id
1 'polypeptide(L)'
;MTQEQNEKVQTIVRETIAERFSSDEFVFDPIVVVPMVDEFGSDASGETYLRIIIVFDGDQKHLDSSWTSSFIRRIRPKLIEEGIEEFPSPSWVEKSEWWSLYPKWRQQHPEVTIETA
;
A
#
# COMPACT_ATOMS: atom_id res chain seq x y z
N MET A 1 -13.52 -6.20 -4.01
CA MET A 1 -12.94 -5.09 -4.79
C MET A 1 -12.78 -5.50 -6.24
N THR A 2 -13.18 -4.65 -7.18
CA THR A 2 -12.99 -4.86 -8.63
C THR A 2 -11.58 -4.44 -9.07
N GLN A 3 -11.18 -4.81 -10.30
CA GLN A 3 -9.92 -4.35 -10.89
C GLN A 3 -9.86 -2.81 -11.00
N GLU A 4 -10.95 -2.20 -11.46
CA GLU A 4 -11.06 -0.74 -11.57
C GLU A 4 -10.88 -0.05 -10.20
N GLN A 5 -11.51 -0.57 -9.14
CA GLN A 5 -11.31 -0.03 -7.79
C GLN A 5 -9.88 -0.20 -7.31
N ASN A 6 -9.21 -1.31 -7.63
CA ASN A 6 -7.81 -1.53 -7.29
C ASN A 6 -6.91 -0.47 -7.94
N GLU A 7 -7.09 -0.23 -9.24
CA GLU A 7 -6.36 0.78 -10.01
C GLU A 7 -6.60 2.21 -9.48
N LYS A 8 -7.83 2.52 -9.07
CA LYS A 8 -8.16 3.79 -8.42
C LYS A 8 -7.41 3.96 -7.09
N VAL A 9 -7.40 2.93 -6.23
CA VAL A 9 -6.65 2.98 -4.96
C VAL A 9 -5.17 3.18 -5.23
N GLN A 10 -4.59 2.43 -6.16
CA GLN A 10 -3.18 2.57 -6.53
C GLN A 10 -2.87 3.98 -7.03
N THR A 11 -3.75 4.56 -7.86
CA THR A 11 -3.61 5.93 -8.38
C THR A 11 -3.63 6.96 -7.25
N ILE A 12 -4.64 6.91 -6.38
CA ILE A 12 -4.75 7.81 -5.20
C ILE A 12 -3.49 7.72 -4.32
N VAL A 13 -2.99 6.52 -4.08
CA VAL A 13 -1.78 6.30 -3.29
C VAL A 13 -0.56 6.91 -3.98
N ARG A 14 -0.36 6.65 -5.28
CA ARG A 14 0.75 7.22 -6.08
C ARG A 14 0.73 8.75 -6.06
N GLU A 15 -0.42 9.35 -6.35
CA GLU A 15 -0.57 10.81 -6.35
C GLU A 15 -0.28 11.41 -4.97
N THR A 16 -0.81 10.79 -3.91
CA THR A 16 -0.59 11.30 -2.54
C THR A 16 0.87 11.16 -2.11
N ILE A 17 1.58 10.12 -2.55
CA ILE A 17 3.04 9.99 -2.34
C ILE A 17 3.80 11.09 -3.07
N ALA A 18 3.45 11.34 -4.33
CA ALA A 18 4.09 12.35 -5.17
C ALA A 18 3.91 13.79 -4.63
N GLU A 19 2.87 14.06 -3.83
CA GLU A 19 2.71 15.35 -3.12
C GLU A 19 3.83 15.63 -2.11
N ARG A 20 4.52 14.59 -1.60
CA ARG A 20 5.53 14.71 -0.53
C ARG A 20 6.95 14.37 -0.97
N PHE A 21 7.10 13.35 -1.79
CA PHE A 21 8.39 12.79 -2.17
C PHE A 21 8.65 13.06 -3.65
N SER A 22 9.80 13.64 -3.94
CA SER A 22 10.30 13.77 -5.32
C SER A 22 10.77 12.40 -5.82
N SER A 23 10.63 12.14 -7.12
CA SER A 23 11.00 10.88 -7.77
C SER A 23 12.48 10.50 -7.64
N ASP A 24 13.33 11.47 -7.33
CA ASP A 24 14.78 11.31 -7.39
C ASP A 24 15.36 10.75 -6.08
N GLU A 25 14.60 10.81 -4.98
CA GLU A 25 15.03 10.33 -3.65
C GLU A 25 14.52 8.92 -3.34
N PHE A 26 13.33 8.59 -3.85
CA PHE A 26 12.65 7.34 -3.58
C PHE A 26 11.93 6.83 -4.84
N VAL A 27 12.02 5.52 -5.06
CA VAL A 27 11.17 4.81 -6.03
C VAL A 27 10.10 4.05 -5.26
N PHE A 28 8.83 4.38 -5.48
CA PHE A 28 7.70 3.69 -4.85
C PHE A 28 7.02 2.74 -5.83
N ASP A 29 7.55 1.52 -5.95
CA ASP A 29 6.99 0.49 -6.80
C ASP A 29 7.37 -0.93 -6.33
N PRO A 30 6.42 -1.88 -6.29
CA PRO A 30 4.99 -1.74 -6.57
C PRO A 30 4.18 -1.14 -5.39
N ILE A 31 2.98 -0.67 -5.71
CA ILE A 31 1.90 -0.45 -4.73
C ILE A 31 0.89 -1.58 -4.89
N VAL A 32 0.78 -2.43 -3.87
CA VAL A 32 -0.09 -3.61 -3.87
C VAL A 32 -1.29 -3.37 -2.96
N VAL A 33 -2.50 -3.57 -3.48
CA VAL A 33 -3.74 -3.43 -2.72
C VAL A 33 -4.39 -4.79 -2.55
N VAL A 34 -4.57 -5.22 -1.31
CA VAL A 34 -5.14 -6.51 -0.95
C VAL A 34 -6.32 -6.29 -0.01
N PRO A 35 -7.54 -6.69 -0.40
CA PRO A 35 -8.67 -6.77 0.53
C PRO A 35 -8.39 -7.83 1.59
N MET A 36 -8.59 -7.47 2.84
CA MET A 36 -8.40 -8.33 4.01
C MET A 36 -9.69 -8.38 4.81
N VAL A 37 -9.89 -9.48 5.52
CA VAL A 37 -10.97 -9.65 6.51
C VAL A 37 -10.31 -9.71 7.88
N ASP A 38 -10.75 -8.88 8.81
CA ASP A 38 -10.34 -9.00 10.21
C ASP A 38 -11.12 -10.13 10.89
N GLU A 39 -10.54 -11.33 10.86
CA GLU A 39 -11.13 -12.53 11.48
C GLU A 39 -11.17 -12.46 13.02
N PHE A 40 -10.57 -11.44 13.63
CA PHE A 40 -10.58 -11.22 15.09
C PHE A 40 -11.56 -10.13 15.55
N GLY A 41 -12.31 -9.53 14.61
CA GLY A 41 -13.38 -8.57 14.90
C GLY A 41 -14.47 -9.16 15.81
N SER A 42 -15.10 -8.30 16.62
CA SER A 42 -16.08 -8.69 17.64
C SER A 42 -17.37 -9.32 17.09
N ASP A 43 -17.57 -9.26 15.79
CA ASP A 43 -18.67 -9.86 15.05
C ASP A 43 -18.12 -10.89 14.05
N ALA A 44 -18.72 -12.09 14.04
CA ALA A 44 -18.31 -13.21 13.19
C ALA A 44 -18.44 -12.96 11.67
N SER A 45 -18.78 -11.72 11.26
CA SER A 45 -18.76 -11.21 9.88
C SER A 45 -17.39 -10.72 9.42
N GLY A 46 -16.51 -10.30 10.34
CA GLY A 46 -15.20 -9.71 10.07
C GLY A 46 -15.27 -8.36 9.36
N GLU A 47 -14.68 -7.31 9.94
CA GLU A 47 -14.55 -6.03 9.24
C GLU A 47 -13.58 -6.16 8.07
N THR A 48 -13.99 -5.72 6.87
CA THR A 48 -13.12 -5.70 5.69
C THR A 48 -12.28 -4.43 5.65
N TYR A 49 -10.99 -4.58 5.41
CA TYR A 49 -10.06 -3.46 5.26
C TYR A 49 -9.15 -3.65 4.04
N LEU A 50 -8.57 -2.57 3.54
CA LEU A 50 -7.62 -2.61 2.43
C LEU A 50 -6.21 -2.55 2.98
N ARG A 51 -5.47 -3.65 2.85
CA ARG A 51 -4.02 -3.61 3.06
C ARG A 51 -3.37 -3.01 1.82
N ILE A 52 -2.67 -1.90 2.00
CA ILE A 52 -1.96 -1.19 0.94
C ILE A 52 -0.47 -1.33 1.23
N ILE A 53 0.22 -2.18 0.49
CA ILE A 53 1.66 -2.38 0.67
C ILE A 53 2.39 -1.50 -0.34
N ILE A 54 3.18 -0.56 0.17
CA ILE A 54 3.92 0.43 -0.58
C ILE A 54 5.38 0.03 -0.49
N VAL A 55 5.90 -0.56 -1.57
CA VAL A 55 7.30 -0.93 -1.65
C VAL A 55 8.09 0.30 -2.04
N PHE A 56 9.19 0.57 -1.33
CA PHE A 56 10.07 1.68 -1.63
C PHE A 56 11.53 1.23 -1.78
N ASP A 57 12.24 1.91 -2.67
CA ASP A 57 13.69 1.83 -2.85
C ASP A 57 14.27 3.22 -2.56
N GLY A 58 15.20 3.33 -1.62
CA GLY A 58 15.76 4.60 -1.14
C GLY A 58 16.27 4.50 0.30
N ASP A 59 16.86 5.57 0.82
CA ASP A 59 17.37 5.61 2.20
C ASP A 59 16.22 5.74 3.20
N GLN A 60 15.90 4.65 3.90
CA GLN A 60 14.84 4.59 4.90
C GLN A 60 14.96 5.69 5.98
N LYS A 61 16.17 6.19 6.28
CA LYS A 61 16.36 7.28 7.26
C LYS A 61 15.77 8.60 6.81
N HIS A 62 15.61 8.78 5.50
CA HIS A 62 14.98 9.96 4.90
C HIS A 62 13.48 9.76 4.65
N LEU A 63 12.95 8.56 4.90
CA LEU A 63 11.51 8.32 4.83
C LEU A 63 10.84 9.03 6.00
N ASP A 64 10.08 10.08 5.70
CA ASP A 64 9.41 10.93 6.69
C ASP A 64 8.39 10.13 7.52
N SER A 65 8.80 9.68 8.70
CA SER A 65 8.01 8.82 9.59
C SER A 65 6.72 9.50 10.08
N SER A 66 6.75 10.83 10.25
CA SER A 66 5.59 11.62 10.64
C SER A 66 4.56 11.66 9.51
N TRP A 67 5.04 11.88 8.29
CA TRP A 67 4.19 11.91 7.12
C TRP A 67 3.58 10.54 6.81
N THR A 68 4.40 9.49 6.80
CA THR A 68 3.96 8.10 6.55
C THR A 68 2.96 7.61 7.61
N SER A 69 3.17 7.93 8.90
CA SER A 69 2.23 7.60 9.99
C SER A 69 0.88 8.30 9.85
N SER A 70 0.85 9.47 9.22
CA SER A 70 -0.38 10.24 8.97
C SER A 70 -0.96 10.02 7.57
N PHE A 71 -0.41 9.10 6.78
CA PHE A 71 -0.79 8.86 5.39
C PHE A 71 -2.27 8.48 5.24
N ILE A 72 -2.80 7.66 6.16
CA ILE A 72 -4.23 7.26 6.19
C ILE A 72 -5.16 8.49 6.14
N ARG A 73 -4.81 9.56 6.87
CA ARG A 73 -5.64 10.78 6.94
C ARG A 73 -5.71 11.53 5.60
N ARG A 74 -4.77 11.28 4.68
CA ARG A 74 -4.70 11.90 3.36
C ARG A 74 -5.44 11.09 2.30
N ILE A 75 -5.28 9.76 2.32
CA ILE A 75 -5.88 8.89 1.31
C ILE A 75 -7.34 8.53 1.62
N ARG A 76 -7.73 8.42 2.90
CA ARG A 76 -9.08 7.97 3.26
C ARG A 76 -10.20 8.88 2.72
N PRO A 77 -10.10 10.22 2.80
CA PRO A 77 -11.12 11.08 2.19
C PRO A 77 -11.25 10.87 0.67
N LYS A 78 -10.11 10.79 -0.05
CA LYS A 78 -10.07 10.56 -1.50
C LYS A 78 -10.69 9.20 -1.89
N LEU A 79 -10.46 8.17 -1.09
CA LEU A 79 -11.07 6.84 -1.33
C LEU A 79 -12.59 6.87 -1.15
N ILE A 80 -13.10 7.57 -0.14
CA ILE A 80 -14.55 7.71 0.10
C ILE A 80 -15.21 8.48 -1.05
N GLU A 81 -14.57 9.51 -1.59
CA GLU A 81 -15.06 10.26 -2.76
C GLU A 81 -15.23 9.35 -4.01
N GLU A 82 -14.39 8.32 -4.14
CA GLU A 82 -14.46 7.30 -5.19
C GLU A 82 -15.41 6.12 -4.87
N GLY A 83 -16.14 6.18 -3.75
CA GLY A 83 -17.07 5.13 -3.31
C GLY A 83 -16.39 3.89 -2.72
N ILE A 84 -15.15 4.01 -2.24
CA ILE A 84 -14.39 2.94 -1.60
C ILE A 84 -14.41 3.18 -0.09
N GLU A 85 -15.25 2.41 0.62
CA GLU A 85 -15.54 2.60 2.05
C GLU A 85 -14.63 1.80 2.98
N GLU A 86 -13.99 0.74 2.47
CA GLU A 86 -13.09 -0.10 3.25
C GLU A 86 -11.93 0.70 3.85
N PHE A 87 -11.62 0.43 5.12
CA PHE A 87 -10.58 1.19 5.84
C PHE A 87 -9.19 0.92 5.25
N PRO A 88 -8.40 1.94 4.86
CA PRO A 88 -7.06 1.72 4.32
C PRO A 88 -6.02 1.51 5.43
N SER A 89 -5.20 0.49 5.28
CA SER A 89 -4.10 0.11 6.18
C SER A 89 -2.78 0.06 5.39
N PRO A 90 -2.06 1.20 5.30
CA PRO A 90 -0.79 1.28 4.57
C PRO A 90 0.35 0.60 5.33
N SER A 91 1.19 -0.11 4.60
CA SER A 91 2.43 -0.72 5.08
C SER A 91 3.58 -0.28 4.17
N TRP A 92 4.63 0.29 4.74
CA TRP A 92 5.82 0.74 4.02
C TRP A 92 6.89 -0.32 4.14
N VAL A 93 7.38 -0.82 3.00
CA VAL A 93 8.29 -1.97 2.97
C VAL A 93 9.49 -1.63 2.09
N GLU A 94 10.68 -1.76 2.66
CA GLU A 94 11.90 -1.59 1.87
C GLU A 94 11.98 -2.73 0.85
N LYS A 95 12.36 -2.39 -0.39
CA LYS A 95 12.43 -3.32 -1.50
C LYS A 95 13.34 -4.53 -1.22
N SER A 96 14.41 -4.32 -0.47
CA SER A 96 15.33 -5.36 0.01
C SER A 96 14.65 -6.39 0.93
N GLU A 97 13.64 -5.97 1.70
CA GLU A 97 12.91 -6.82 2.65
C GLU A 97 11.66 -7.49 2.04
N TRP A 98 11.13 -6.94 0.95
CA TRP A 98 9.88 -7.38 0.33
C TRP A 98 9.75 -8.90 0.18
N TRP A 99 10.76 -9.55 -0.41
CA TRP A 99 10.72 -10.98 -0.67
C TRP A 99 10.79 -11.83 0.59
N SER A 100 11.38 -11.30 1.67
CA SER A 100 11.44 -11.97 2.97
C SER A 100 10.10 -11.90 3.71
N LEU A 101 9.39 -10.77 3.57
CA LEU A 101 8.12 -10.52 4.27
C LEU A 101 6.92 -11.14 3.55
N TYR A 102 6.98 -11.29 2.22
CA TYR A 102 5.86 -11.81 1.41
C TYR A 102 6.24 -13.02 0.53
N PRO A 103 6.79 -14.11 1.09
CA PRO A 103 7.24 -15.27 0.31
C PRO A 103 6.09 -16.00 -0.40
N LYS A 104 4.89 -16.03 0.20
CA LYS A 104 3.69 -16.64 -0.41
C LYS A 104 3.18 -15.81 -1.59
N TRP A 105 3.25 -14.49 -1.49
CA TRP A 105 2.83 -13.58 -2.56
C TRP A 105 3.73 -13.74 -3.79
N ARG A 106 5.04 -13.86 -3.58
CA ARG A 106 6.01 -14.20 -4.64
C ARG A 106 5.64 -15.47 -5.41
N GLN A 107 5.14 -16.49 -4.70
CA GLN A 107 4.74 -17.75 -5.32
C GLN A 107 3.44 -17.62 -6.12
N GLN A 108 2.53 -16.74 -5.69
CA GLN A 108 1.22 -16.52 -6.31
C GLN A 108 1.25 -15.53 -7.47
N HIS A 109 2.23 -14.62 -7.48
CA HIS A 109 2.41 -13.57 -8.48
C HIS A 109 3.82 -13.60 -9.10
N PRO A 110 4.21 -14.71 -9.76
CA PRO A 110 5.54 -14.85 -10.36
C PRO A 110 5.82 -13.82 -11.47
N GLU A 111 4.77 -13.23 -12.06
CA GLU A 111 4.84 -12.18 -13.07
C GLU A 111 5.34 -10.83 -12.52
N VAL A 112 5.14 -10.57 -11.22
CA VAL A 112 5.59 -9.32 -10.61
C VAL A 112 7.07 -9.45 -10.27
N THR A 113 7.91 -9.01 -11.20
CA THR A 113 9.35 -9.01 -11.02
C THR A 113 9.78 -7.69 -10.39
N ILE A 114 10.20 -7.74 -9.12
CA ILE A 114 10.87 -6.62 -8.46
C ILE A 114 12.37 -6.88 -8.59
N GLU A 115 13.04 -6.12 -9.45
CA GLU A 115 14.50 -6.21 -9.62
C GLU A 115 15.19 -5.78 -8.34
N THR A 116 15.72 -6.73 -7.57
CA THR A 116 16.62 -6.43 -6.45
C THR A 116 17.95 -5.97 -7.01
N ALA A 117 18.36 -4.75 -6.69
CA ALA A 117 19.70 -4.24 -7.02
C ALA A 117 20.78 -4.96 -6.20
#